data_AF-A0A5E8EMM5-F1
#
_entry.id   AF-A0A5E8EMM5-F1
#
_cell.length_a   1.000
_cell.length_b   1.000
_cell.length_c   1.000
_cell.angle_alpha   90.00
_cell.angle_beta   90.00
_cell.angle_gamma   90.00
#
_symmetry.space_group_name_H-M   'P 1'
#
loop_
_entity.id
_entity.type
_entity.pdbx_description
1 polymer ?
#
loop_
_entity_poly.entity_id
_entity_poly.type
_entity_poly.pdbx_seq_one_letter_code
_entity_poly.pdbx_strand_id
1 'polypeptide(L)'
;MDARSDRNAIPLAVDLDGTLVATDLLWEGLFILLKKNPLYFFLLPLWLTGGPARLKQEISLRVDIDPASLPYRQELIDRLRAEHREGRVIVLATGTPRKFAEAIAAHLGIFDRVLATDGPHNMTSGRKCSALVAACGDAGFDYAGNSRHDLKVFDAARNALVVAPDRSARRWQAAHQAEAMPAPKPTLRTYIKMLRMHQWLKNALIAVPMVLSHEYFNPNMIWECLLAFVSFSAVASAIYILNDFFDLALDRKHPTKRSRPFASGALSIPFGMGAIAALLAIGIAAGLFLPIEFLGVLAGYLVVTTAYSLSFKRMLLVDVLTLAGLYTIRVLAGAAATGVDVSFWLLAFSIFFFLSLALVKRFVELRTTAIPPGERIAGRGYRTEDQEIVAQAGMASAFSSALVLALYMDSPAVRELYPHPWLIWPLAPIVLYLTMRVWILARRDEMHDDPVVFIIRDWRSQIVVAIGAVFLVAGGW
;
A
#
# COMPACT_ATOMS: atom_id res chain seq x y z
N MET A 1 -29.84 -43.85 -15.83
CA MET A 1 -29.66 -42.46 -16.28
C MET A 1 -28.55 -41.89 -15.41
N ASP A 2 -27.38 -41.68 -16.00
CA ASP A 2 -26.19 -41.26 -15.25
C ASP A 2 -26.36 -39.83 -14.77
N ALA A 3 -26.23 -39.59 -13.46
CA ALA A 3 -26.25 -38.24 -12.87
C ALA A 3 -25.21 -37.28 -13.51
N ARG A 4 -24.23 -37.81 -14.26
CA ARG A 4 -23.26 -37.07 -15.06
C ARG A 4 -23.84 -36.48 -16.36
N SER A 5 -24.74 -37.17 -17.07
CA SER A 5 -25.33 -36.62 -18.30
C SER A 5 -26.27 -35.45 -18.01
N ASP A 6 -26.99 -35.51 -16.88
CA ASP A 6 -27.90 -34.44 -16.45
C ASP A 6 -27.16 -33.17 -15.99
N ARG A 7 -25.91 -33.28 -15.52
CA ARG A 7 -25.10 -32.11 -15.13
C ARG A 7 -24.57 -31.34 -16.34
N ASN A 8 -24.18 -32.04 -17.40
CA ASN A 8 -23.68 -31.40 -18.63
C ASN A 8 -24.78 -30.68 -19.42
N ALA A 9 -26.03 -31.13 -19.28
CA ALA A 9 -27.18 -30.49 -19.93
C ALA A 9 -27.55 -29.12 -19.32
N ILE A 10 -27.15 -28.86 -18.06
CA ILE A 10 -27.53 -27.64 -17.33
C ILE A 10 -26.37 -26.65 -17.29
N PRO A 11 -26.53 -25.43 -17.84
CA PRO A 11 -25.49 -24.42 -17.82
C PRO A 11 -25.14 -23.99 -16.39
N LEU A 12 -23.86 -23.70 -16.15
CA LEU A 12 -23.37 -23.07 -14.91
C LEU A 12 -23.13 -21.58 -15.16
N ALA A 13 -23.94 -20.73 -14.56
CA ALA A 13 -23.76 -19.29 -14.58
C ALA A 13 -22.90 -18.84 -13.38
N VAL A 14 -21.94 -17.95 -13.63
CA VAL A 14 -20.94 -17.54 -12.63
C VAL A 14 -20.86 -16.03 -12.55
N ASP A 15 -20.93 -15.48 -11.34
CA ASP A 15 -20.66 -14.07 -11.10
C ASP A 15 -19.16 -13.73 -11.16
N LEU A 16 -18.85 -12.48 -11.49
CA LEU A 16 -17.46 -12.03 -11.64
C LEU A 16 -16.89 -11.44 -10.33
N ASP A 17 -17.50 -10.36 -9.85
CA ASP A 17 -16.95 -9.50 -8.79
C ASP A 17 -17.09 -10.17 -7.41
N GLY A 18 -15.97 -10.41 -6.74
CA GLY A 18 -15.89 -11.11 -5.47
C GLY A 18 -16.18 -12.63 -5.51
N THR A 19 -16.71 -13.14 -6.63
CA THR A 19 -16.97 -14.58 -6.89
C THR A 19 -15.79 -15.18 -7.65
N LEU A 20 -15.65 -14.91 -8.95
CA LEU A 20 -14.52 -15.38 -9.78
C LEU A 20 -13.22 -14.65 -9.46
N VAL A 21 -13.30 -13.32 -9.35
CA VAL A 21 -12.20 -12.44 -8.97
C VAL A 21 -12.40 -12.06 -7.50
N ALA A 22 -11.34 -12.07 -6.69
CA ALA A 22 -11.45 -11.77 -5.25
C ALA A 22 -11.77 -10.29 -4.93
N THR A 23 -11.64 -9.41 -5.93
CA THR A 23 -11.84 -7.97 -5.87
C THR A 23 -13.05 -7.53 -6.70
N ASP A 24 -13.30 -6.22 -6.73
CA ASP A 24 -14.39 -5.58 -7.47
C ASP A 24 -13.80 -4.66 -8.54
N LEU A 25 -14.14 -4.94 -9.81
CA LEU A 25 -13.57 -4.27 -10.97
C LEU A 25 -14.00 -2.80 -11.10
N LEU A 26 -15.10 -2.38 -10.47
CA LEU A 26 -15.47 -0.97 -10.42
C LEU A 26 -14.42 -0.17 -9.64
N TRP A 27 -14.02 -0.67 -8.47
CA TRP A 27 -13.00 -0.02 -7.65
C TRP A 27 -11.63 -0.05 -8.32
N GLU A 28 -11.26 -1.18 -8.95
CA GLU A 28 -10.00 -1.25 -9.69
C GLU A 28 -9.97 -0.26 -10.86
N GLY A 29 -11.03 -0.25 -11.68
CA GLY A 29 -11.15 0.70 -12.79
C GLY A 29 -11.11 2.15 -12.31
N LEU A 30 -11.73 2.47 -11.18
CA LEU A 30 -11.69 3.80 -10.59
C LEU A 30 -10.28 4.22 -10.19
N PHE A 31 -9.52 3.38 -9.49
CA PHE A 31 -8.15 3.74 -9.10
C PHE A 31 -7.18 3.80 -10.28
N ILE A 32 -7.38 2.98 -11.31
CA ILE A 32 -6.65 3.11 -12.58
C ILE A 32 -6.97 4.47 -13.25
N LEU A 33 -8.24 4.87 -13.26
CA LEU A 33 -8.69 6.14 -13.83
C LEU A 33 -8.06 7.33 -13.10
N LEU A 34 -8.13 7.32 -11.76
CA LEU A 34 -7.55 8.37 -10.93
C LEU A 34 -6.02 8.41 -11.00
N LYS A 35 -5.36 7.26 -11.19
CA LYS A 35 -3.91 7.21 -11.44
C LYS A 35 -3.52 7.87 -12.75
N LYS A 36 -4.35 7.70 -13.78
CA LYS A 36 -4.14 8.27 -15.12
C LYS A 36 -4.42 9.77 -15.13
N ASN A 37 -5.51 10.20 -14.50
CA ASN A 37 -5.84 11.60 -14.33
C ASN A 37 -6.69 11.81 -13.04
N PRO A 38 -6.10 12.40 -11.99
CA PRO A 38 -6.80 12.66 -10.72
C PRO A 38 -8.03 13.58 -10.85
N LEU A 39 -8.11 14.41 -11.90
CA LEU A 39 -9.21 15.36 -12.08
C LEU A 39 -10.56 14.67 -12.33
N TYR A 40 -10.56 13.41 -12.77
CA TYR A 40 -11.80 12.64 -12.92
C TYR A 40 -12.54 12.44 -11.58
N PHE A 41 -11.87 12.61 -10.44
CA PHE A 41 -12.51 12.59 -9.12
C PHE A 41 -13.71 13.55 -9.04
N PHE A 42 -13.59 14.76 -9.60
CA PHE A 42 -14.65 15.76 -9.60
C PHE A 42 -15.82 15.42 -10.54
N LEU A 43 -15.61 14.51 -11.50
CA LEU A 43 -16.65 14.06 -12.43
C LEU A 43 -17.44 12.84 -11.91
N LEU A 44 -16.94 12.15 -10.88
CA LEU A 44 -17.63 10.99 -10.29
C LEU A 44 -19.06 11.33 -9.81
N PRO A 45 -19.32 12.45 -9.12
CA PRO A 45 -20.68 12.80 -8.70
C PRO A 45 -21.60 13.04 -9.90
N LEU A 46 -21.10 13.68 -10.96
CA LEU A 46 -21.85 13.93 -12.20
C LEU A 46 -22.19 12.63 -12.94
N TRP A 47 -21.31 11.64 -12.92
CA TRP A 47 -21.62 10.34 -13.51
C TRP A 47 -22.60 9.54 -12.66
N LEU A 48 -22.49 9.66 -11.33
CA LEU A 48 -23.36 8.97 -10.38
C LEU A 48 -24.81 9.51 -10.41
N THR A 49 -25.03 10.79 -10.74
CA THR A 49 -26.41 11.33 -10.92
C THR A 49 -27.14 10.66 -12.08
N GLY A 50 -26.42 10.17 -13.10
CA GLY A 50 -26.97 9.32 -14.15
C GLY A 50 -27.08 7.84 -13.77
N GLY A 51 -26.81 7.49 -12.50
CA GLY A 51 -26.96 6.16 -11.93
C GLY A 51 -25.67 5.29 -11.95
N PRO A 52 -25.67 4.17 -11.21
CA PRO A 52 -24.49 3.30 -11.08
C PRO A 52 -23.99 2.69 -12.40
N ALA A 53 -24.90 2.44 -13.35
CA ALA A 53 -24.54 1.92 -14.67
C ALA A 53 -23.71 2.94 -15.47
N ARG A 54 -24.12 4.21 -15.46
CA ARG A 54 -23.39 5.29 -16.14
C ARG A 54 -21.99 5.45 -15.57
N LEU A 55 -21.84 5.46 -14.25
CA LEU A 55 -20.53 5.51 -13.60
C LEU A 55 -19.61 4.38 -14.07
N LYS A 56 -20.10 3.13 -14.05
CA LYS A 56 -19.35 1.96 -14.52
C LYS A 56 -18.93 2.09 -15.99
N GLN A 57 -19.84 2.55 -16.86
CA GLN A 57 -19.58 2.75 -18.28
C GLN A 57 -18.50 3.82 -18.52
N GLU A 58 -18.64 5.01 -17.92
CA GLU A 58 -17.69 6.11 -18.06
C GLU A 58 -16.28 5.72 -17.61
N ILE A 59 -16.16 4.93 -16.53
CA ILE A 59 -14.88 4.35 -16.10
C ILE A 59 -14.35 3.41 -17.19
N SER A 60 -15.15 2.44 -17.64
CA SER A 60 -14.71 1.44 -18.62
C SER A 60 -14.28 2.01 -19.98
N LEU A 61 -14.86 3.13 -20.40
CA LEU A 61 -14.48 3.80 -21.65
C LEU A 61 -13.08 4.43 -21.59
N ARG A 62 -12.58 4.78 -20.39
CA ARG A 62 -11.34 5.56 -20.21
C ARG A 62 -10.14 4.72 -19.76
N VAL A 63 -10.39 3.51 -19.27
CA VAL A 63 -9.38 2.60 -18.75
C VAL A 63 -9.54 1.20 -19.30
N ASP A 64 -8.43 0.47 -19.29
CA ASP A 64 -8.37 -0.96 -19.58
C ASP A 64 -7.87 -1.68 -18.33
N ILE A 65 -8.36 -2.90 -18.12
CA ILE A 65 -7.92 -3.78 -17.05
C ILE A 65 -7.13 -4.91 -17.69
N ASP A 66 -5.95 -5.22 -17.15
CA ASP A 66 -5.14 -6.37 -17.55
C ASP A 66 -5.68 -7.65 -16.90
N PRO A 67 -6.40 -8.53 -17.63
CA PRO A 67 -7.04 -9.69 -17.04
C PRO A 67 -6.04 -10.65 -16.40
N ALA A 68 -4.84 -10.79 -16.96
CA ALA A 68 -3.80 -11.69 -16.44
C ALA A 68 -3.31 -11.29 -15.04
N SER A 69 -3.50 -10.03 -14.66
CA SER A 69 -3.09 -9.51 -13.36
C SER A 69 -4.15 -9.70 -12.27
N LEU A 70 -5.37 -10.12 -12.58
CA LEU A 70 -6.47 -10.14 -11.60
C LEU A 70 -6.32 -11.27 -10.56
N PRO A 71 -6.77 -11.06 -9.31
CA PRO A 71 -6.67 -12.04 -8.24
C PRO A 71 -7.80 -13.06 -8.34
N TYR A 72 -7.69 -13.98 -9.31
CA TYR A 72 -8.66 -15.06 -9.51
C TYR A 72 -8.66 -16.06 -8.34
N ARG A 73 -9.84 -16.57 -8.00
CA ARG A 73 -9.97 -17.70 -7.07
C ARG A 73 -9.65 -19.01 -7.80
N GLN A 74 -8.41 -19.48 -7.66
CA GLN A 74 -7.94 -20.62 -8.44
C GLN A 74 -8.77 -21.90 -8.25
N GLU A 75 -9.24 -22.17 -7.03
CA GLU A 75 -10.13 -23.31 -6.76
C GLU A 75 -11.42 -23.30 -7.60
N LEU A 76 -12.02 -22.13 -7.78
CA LEU A 76 -13.21 -21.97 -8.64
C LEU A 76 -12.81 -22.10 -10.12
N ILE A 77 -11.72 -21.46 -10.55
CA ILE A 77 -11.23 -21.53 -11.93
C ILE A 77 -10.94 -22.97 -12.35
N ASP A 78 -10.29 -23.75 -11.49
CA ASP A 78 -9.94 -25.14 -11.77
C ASP A 78 -11.19 -26.02 -11.88
N ARG A 79 -12.20 -25.78 -11.04
CA ARG A 79 -13.51 -26.42 -11.17
C ARG A 79 -14.22 -26.05 -12.47
N LEU A 80 -14.27 -24.77 -12.82
CA LEU A 80 -14.91 -24.31 -14.07
C LEU A 80 -14.19 -24.89 -15.29
N ARG A 81 -12.85 -24.96 -15.28
CA ARG A 81 -12.09 -25.63 -16.35
C ARG A 81 -12.42 -27.11 -16.46
N ALA A 82 -12.58 -27.81 -15.34
CA ALA A 82 -12.97 -29.22 -15.34
C ALA A 82 -14.37 -29.39 -15.94
N GLU A 83 -15.35 -28.61 -15.49
CA GLU A 83 -16.73 -28.69 -15.99
C GLU A 83 -16.82 -28.29 -17.47
N HIS A 84 -16.07 -27.28 -17.93
CA HIS A 84 -16.04 -26.90 -19.34
C HIS A 84 -15.45 -28.01 -20.22
N ARG A 85 -14.38 -28.68 -19.77
CA ARG A 85 -13.77 -29.82 -20.48
C ARG A 85 -14.72 -31.02 -20.57
N GLU A 86 -15.60 -31.18 -19.59
CA GLU A 86 -16.66 -32.19 -19.60
C GLU A 86 -17.80 -31.84 -20.56
N GLY A 87 -17.78 -30.66 -21.20
CA GLY A 87 -18.77 -30.22 -22.18
C GLY A 87 -19.93 -29.43 -21.58
N ARG A 88 -19.82 -29.01 -20.31
CA ARG A 88 -20.82 -28.18 -19.66
C ARG A 88 -20.72 -26.73 -20.16
N VAL A 89 -21.86 -26.15 -20.50
CA VAL A 89 -21.94 -24.72 -20.88
C VAL A 89 -21.70 -23.83 -19.67
N ILE A 90 -20.74 -22.91 -19.76
CA ILE A 90 -20.42 -21.95 -18.70
C ILE A 90 -20.77 -20.53 -19.15
N VAL A 91 -21.55 -19.84 -18.33
CA VAL A 91 -22.03 -18.48 -18.61
C VAL A 91 -21.43 -17.50 -17.61
N LEU A 92 -20.73 -16.46 -18.08
CA LEU A 92 -20.31 -15.35 -17.22
C LEU A 92 -21.49 -14.39 -17.04
N ALA A 93 -22.04 -14.25 -15.84
CA ALA A 93 -23.21 -13.43 -15.55
C ALA A 93 -22.89 -12.35 -14.50
N THR A 94 -22.54 -11.14 -14.96
CA THR A 94 -21.99 -10.08 -14.12
C THR A 94 -22.68 -8.71 -14.27
N GLY A 95 -22.62 -7.90 -13.21
CA GLY A 95 -22.97 -6.48 -13.26
C GLY A 95 -21.86 -5.57 -13.77
N THR A 96 -20.68 -6.10 -14.11
CA THR A 96 -19.55 -5.35 -14.69
C THR A 96 -19.87 -4.91 -16.14
N PRO A 97 -19.31 -3.78 -16.64
CA PRO A 97 -19.41 -3.42 -18.05
C PRO A 97 -18.94 -4.52 -19.00
N ARG A 98 -19.66 -4.70 -20.11
CA ARG A 98 -19.38 -5.69 -21.16
C ARG A 98 -17.91 -5.70 -21.59
N LYS A 99 -17.30 -4.53 -21.82
CA LYS A 99 -15.88 -4.39 -22.19
C LYS A 99 -14.93 -5.17 -21.28
N PHE A 100 -15.10 -5.09 -19.96
CA PHE A 100 -14.25 -5.81 -19.01
C PHE A 100 -14.61 -7.28 -18.90
N ALA A 101 -15.91 -7.60 -18.92
CA ALA A 101 -16.39 -8.99 -18.86
C ALA A 101 -15.90 -9.81 -20.06
N GLU A 102 -15.96 -9.26 -21.27
CA GLU A 102 -15.49 -9.91 -22.49
C GLU A 102 -13.98 -10.05 -22.52
N ALA A 103 -13.22 -9.06 -22.06
CA ALA A 103 -11.75 -9.17 -21.94
C ALA A 103 -11.34 -10.32 -20.99
N ILE A 104 -12.05 -10.50 -19.88
CA ILE A 104 -11.80 -11.58 -18.92
C ILE A 104 -12.24 -12.94 -19.49
N ALA A 105 -13.40 -12.98 -20.16
CA ALA A 105 -13.89 -14.20 -20.80
C ALA A 105 -12.91 -14.68 -21.89
N ALA A 106 -12.42 -13.78 -22.73
CA ALA A 106 -11.42 -14.06 -23.75
C ALA A 106 -10.08 -14.53 -23.15
N HIS A 107 -9.65 -13.94 -22.03
CA HIS A 107 -8.43 -14.35 -21.34
C HIS A 107 -8.50 -15.77 -20.76
N LEU A 108 -9.64 -16.12 -20.14
CA LEU A 108 -9.80 -17.41 -19.49
C LEU A 108 -10.16 -18.53 -20.48
N GLY A 109 -10.89 -18.22 -21.56
CA GLY A 109 -11.23 -19.17 -22.62
C GLY A 109 -12.16 -20.31 -22.18
N ILE A 110 -12.92 -20.13 -21.10
CA ILE A 110 -13.81 -21.16 -20.51
C ILE A 110 -15.29 -20.79 -20.55
N PHE A 111 -15.65 -19.61 -21.08
CA PHE A 111 -17.02 -19.10 -21.08
C PHE A 111 -17.61 -19.15 -22.48
N ASP A 112 -18.74 -19.83 -22.62
CA ASP A 112 -19.47 -19.94 -23.89
C ASP A 112 -20.36 -18.72 -24.14
N ARG A 113 -20.84 -18.08 -23.06
CA ARG A 113 -21.69 -16.88 -23.13
C ARG A 113 -21.32 -15.87 -22.06
N VAL A 114 -21.45 -14.58 -22.39
CA VAL A 114 -21.24 -13.47 -21.47
C VAL A 114 -22.53 -12.64 -21.37
N LEU A 115 -23.09 -12.56 -20.17
CA LEU A 115 -24.17 -11.69 -19.80
C LEU A 115 -23.60 -10.60 -18.87
N ALA A 116 -23.52 -9.37 -19.38
CA ALA A 116 -22.87 -8.25 -18.71
C ALA A 116 -23.75 -7.00 -18.75
N THR A 117 -23.40 -5.97 -17.98
CA THR A 117 -24.08 -4.68 -18.05
C THR A 117 -23.80 -4.03 -19.41
N ASP A 118 -24.87 -3.79 -20.16
CA ASP A 118 -24.87 -3.15 -21.48
C ASP A 118 -25.88 -1.98 -21.49
N GLY A 119 -25.42 -0.77 -21.80
CA GLY A 119 -26.26 0.44 -21.76
C GLY A 119 -26.61 0.97 -20.34
N PRO A 120 -27.76 1.66 -20.17
CA PRO A 120 -28.09 2.43 -18.95
C PRO A 120 -28.57 1.58 -17.76
N HIS A 121 -28.80 0.29 -17.95
CA HIS A 121 -29.39 -0.59 -16.95
C HIS A 121 -28.34 -1.52 -16.32
N ASN A 122 -28.01 -1.30 -15.05
CA ASN A 122 -27.08 -2.14 -14.30
C ASN A 122 -27.64 -3.57 -14.15
N MET A 123 -26.91 -4.58 -14.63
CA MET A 123 -27.30 -5.99 -14.60
C MET A 123 -27.00 -6.61 -13.22
N THR A 124 -27.78 -6.21 -12.21
CA THR A 124 -27.60 -6.66 -10.82
C THR A 124 -28.91 -7.19 -10.26
N SER A 125 -28.80 -8.16 -9.35
CA SER A 125 -29.92 -8.74 -8.61
C SER A 125 -31.08 -9.18 -9.50
N GLY A 126 -32.28 -8.60 -9.32
CA GLY A 126 -33.48 -9.01 -10.05
C GLY A 126 -33.30 -9.01 -11.57
N ARG A 127 -32.58 -8.03 -12.14
CA ARG A 127 -32.32 -7.99 -13.59
C ARG A 127 -31.37 -9.11 -14.04
N LYS A 128 -30.38 -9.45 -13.20
CA LYS A 128 -29.47 -10.58 -13.46
C LYS A 128 -30.26 -11.89 -13.46
N CYS A 129 -31.16 -12.07 -12.49
CA CYS A 129 -32.08 -13.21 -12.41
C CYS A 129 -32.98 -13.28 -13.66
N SER A 130 -33.66 -12.19 -14.03
CA SER A 130 -34.53 -12.19 -15.23
C SER A 130 -33.77 -12.49 -16.52
N ALA A 131 -32.54 -11.99 -16.67
CA ALA A 131 -31.72 -12.27 -17.84
C ALA A 131 -31.27 -13.75 -17.91
N LEU A 132 -30.95 -14.36 -16.76
CA LEU A 132 -30.60 -15.78 -16.68
C LEU A 132 -31.81 -16.68 -16.93
N VAL A 133 -32.96 -16.37 -16.32
CA VAL A 133 -34.21 -17.10 -16.55
C VAL A 133 -34.64 -16.99 -18.01
N ALA A 134 -34.50 -15.82 -18.65
CA ALA A 134 -34.78 -15.66 -20.07
C ALA A 134 -33.81 -16.45 -20.97
N ALA A 135 -32.55 -16.61 -20.55
CA ALA A 135 -31.52 -17.27 -21.34
C ALA A 135 -31.47 -18.80 -21.17
N CYS A 136 -31.90 -19.31 -20.01
CA CYS A 136 -31.73 -20.71 -19.60
C CYS A 136 -33.03 -21.39 -19.13
N GLY A 137 -34.12 -20.64 -18.92
CA GLY A 137 -35.35 -21.11 -18.30
C GLY A 137 -35.33 -21.01 -16.77
N ASP A 138 -36.52 -21.07 -16.16
CA ASP A 138 -36.68 -21.09 -14.71
C ASP A 138 -36.19 -22.42 -14.13
N ALA A 139 -35.38 -22.38 -13.06
CA ALA A 139 -34.60 -23.52 -12.56
C ALA A 139 -33.78 -24.27 -13.64
N GLY A 140 -33.45 -23.60 -14.76
CA GLY A 140 -32.75 -24.17 -15.91
C GLY A 140 -31.22 -23.98 -15.88
N PHE A 141 -30.66 -23.49 -14.77
CA PHE A 141 -29.24 -23.22 -14.62
C PHE A 141 -28.77 -23.43 -13.17
N ASP A 142 -27.50 -23.77 -12.99
CA ASP A 142 -26.82 -23.66 -11.69
C ASP A 142 -26.13 -22.30 -11.60
N TYR A 143 -25.95 -21.77 -10.39
CA TYR A 143 -25.38 -20.43 -10.20
C TYR A 143 -24.30 -20.37 -9.13
N ALA A 144 -23.15 -19.77 -9.48
CA ALA A 144 -22.10 -19.42 -8.55
C ALA A 144 -22.08 -17.90 -8.27
N GLY A 145 -22.19 -17.51 -7.00
CA GLY A 145 -22.23 -16.12 -6.56
C GLY A 145 -21.83 -15.93 -5.10
N ASN A 146 -21.80 -14.69 -4.61
CA ASN A 146 -21.22 -14.39 -3.29
C ASN A 146 -21.98 -13.37 -2.43
N SER A 147 -22.95 -12.65 -2.99
CA SER A 147 -23.42 -11.40 -2.38
C SER A 147 -24.91 -11.36 -2.10
N ARG A 148 -25.35 -10.36 -1.32
CA ARG A 148 -26.76 -9.99 -1.17
C ARG A 148 -27.45 -9.75 -2.52
N HIS A 149 -26.74 -9.26 -3.52
CA HIS A 149 -27.35 -9.02 -4.82
C HIS A 149 -27.71 -10.32 -5.53
N ASP A 150 -27.08 -11.43 -5.17
CA ASP A 150 -27.26 -12.71 -5.83
C ASP A 150 -28.39 -13.57 -5.23
N LEU A 151 -29.00 -13.15 -4.11
CA LEU A 151 -30.05 -13.91 -3.42
C LEU A 151 -31.20 -14.30 -4.34
N LYS A 152 -31.71 -13.36 -5.15
CA LYS A 152 -32.79 -13.64 -6.12
C LYS A 152 -32.38 -14.60 -7.24
N VAL A 153 -31.09 -14.67 -7.53
CA VAL A 153 -30.54 -15.59 -8.54
C VAL A 153 -30.37 -16.97 -7.92
N PHE A 154 -29.92 -17.04 -6.66
CA PHE A 154 -29.87 -18.29 -5.91
C PHE A 154 -31.25 -18.94 -5.79
N ASP A 155 -32.29 -18.16 -5.51
CA ASP A 155 -33.67 -18.67 -5.39
C ASP A 155 -34.23 -19.20 -6.72
N ALA A 156 -33.75 -18.72 -7.87
CA ALA A 156 -34.19 -19.12 -9.20
C ALA A 156 -33.31 -20.20 -9.86
N ALA A 157 -32.14 -20.47 -9.27
CA ALA A 157 -31.21 -21.48 -9.77
C ALA A 157 -31.60 -22.88 -9.29
N ARG A 158 -31.26 -23.91 -10.06
CA ARG A 158 -31.43 -25.31 -9.66
C ARG A 158 -30.54 -25.65 -8.46
N ASN A 159 -29.24 -25.34 -8.58
CA ASN A 159 -28.28 -25.43 -7.48
C ASN A 159 -27.50 -24.12 -7.37
N ALA A 160 -27.19 -23.74 -6.13
CA ALA A 160 -26.36 -22.58 -5.83
C ALA A 160 -25.01 -23.00 -5.24
N LEU A 161 -23.92 -22.48 -5.81
CA LEU A 161 -22.58 -22.52 -5.26
C LEU A 161 -22.24 -21.16 -4.65
N VAL A 162 -22.19 -21.08 -3.33
CA VAL A 162 -21.94 -19.83 -2.62
C VAL A 162 -20.44 -19.66 -2.37
N VAL A 163 -19.81 -18.82 -3.18
CA VAL A 163 -18.36 -18.58 -3.14
C VAL A 163 -18.08 -17.37 -2.25
N ALA A 164 -17.15 -17.49 -1.30
CA ALA A 164 -16.69 -16.40 -0.46
C ALA A 164 -17.81 -15.49 0.11
N PRO A 165 -18.85 -16.07 0.77
CA PRO A 165 -20.08 -15.35 1.04
C PRO A 165 -19.92 -14.12 1.93
N ASP A 166 -20.59 -13.03 1.54
CA ASP A 166 -20.89 -11.91 2.41
C ASP A 166 -21.85 -12.34 3.56
N ARG A 167 -22.18 -11.40 4.46
CA ARG A 167 -23.05 -11.70 5.61
C ARG A 167 -24.44 -12.20 5.19
N SER A 168 -25.00 -11.70 4.10
CA SER A 168 -26.33 -12.06 3.60
C SER A 168 -26.33 -13.38 2.87
N ALA A 169 -25.38 -13.59 1.94
CA ALA A 169 -25.20 -14.85 1.23
C ALA A 169 -24.87 -15.99 2.19
N ARG A 170 -24.10 -15.74 3.27
CA ARG A 170 -23.83 -16.75 4.30
C ARG A 170 -25.08 -17.17 5.06
N ARG A 171 -25.95 -16.22 5.40
CA ARG A 171 -27.24 -16.51 6.05
C ARG A 171 -28.14 -17.33 5.14
N TRP A 172 -28.21 -16.96 3.86
CA TRP A 172 -28.98 -17.70 2.86
C TRP A 172 -28.43 -19.11 2.66
N GLN A 173 -27.10 -19.26 2.55
CA GLN A 173 -26.41 -20.54 2.41
C GLN A 173 -26.69 -21.47 3.59
N ALA A 174 -26.61 -20.96 4.82
CA ALA A 174 -26.90 -21.73 6.02
C ALA A 174 -28.37 -22.19 6.08
N ALA A 175 -29.31 -21.37 5.61
CA ALA A 175 -30.73 -21.69 5.59
C ALA A 175 -31.09 -22.75 4.53
N HIS A 176 -30.43 -22.76 3.38
CA HIS A 176 -30.71 -23.66 2.26
C HIS A 176 -29.74 -24.83 2.14
N GLN A 177 -28.76 -24.94 3.05
CA GLN A 177 -27.69 -25.95 3.02
C GLN A 177 -26.96 -26.03 1.67
N ALA A 178 -26.83 -24.89 0.98
CA ALA A 178 -26.19 -24.81 -0.32
C ALA A 178 -24.68 -25.06 -0.23
N GLU A 179 -24.10 -25.54 -1.35
CA GLU A 179 -22.66 -25.76 -1.46
C GLU A 179 -21.91 -24.44 -1.26
N ALA A 180 -20.81 -24.46 -0.50
CA ALA A 180 -20.05 -23.26 -0.19
C ALA A 180 -18.56 -23.44 -0.45
N MET A 181 -17.95 -22.44 -1.07
CA MET A 181 -16.49 -22.35 -1.25
C MET A 181 -15.97 -21.17 -0.41
N PRO A 182 -15.45 -21.40 0.81
CA PRO A 182 -15.08 -20.32 1.72
C PRO A 182 -13.82 -19.57 1.24
N ALA A 183 -13.76 -18.26 1.50
CA ALA A 183 -12.53 -17.50 1.34
C ALA A 183 -11.66 -17.57 2.61
N PRO A 184 -10.33 -17.44 2.47
CA PRO A 184 -9.43 -17.27 3.61
C PRO A 184 -9.87 -16.09 4.47
N LYS A 185 -10.04 -16.31 5.78
CA LYS A 185 -10.39 -15.22 6.70
C LYS A 185 -9.16 -14.32 6.94
N PRO A 186 -9.32 -13.00 6.98
CA PRO A 186 -8.26 -12.10 7.40
C PRO A 186 -7.78 -12.48 8.82
N THR A 187 -6.48 -12.56 9.01
CA THR A 187 -5.86 -12.78 10.33
C THR A 187 -5.34 -11.45 10.88
N LEU A 188 -4.95 -11.41 12.16
CA LEU A 188 -4.28 -10.24 12.74
C LEU A 188 -3.06 -9.81 11.91
N ARG A 189 -2.32 -10.77 11.37
CA ARG A 189 -1.18 -10.53 10.48
C ARG A 189 -1.59 -9.79 9.20
N THR A 190 -2.78 -10.04 8.67
CA THR A 190 -3.33 -9.32 7.50
C THR A 190 -3.51 -7.83 7.81
N TYR A 191 -4.05 -7.49 8.99
CA TYR A 191 -4.22 -6.11 9.42
C TYR A 191 -2.89 -5.41 9.74
N ILE A 192 -1.95 -6.09 10.42
CA ILE A 192 -0.60 -5.57 10.67
C ILE A 192 0.12 -5.27 9.35
N LYS A 193 -0.05 -6.14 8.35
CA LYS A 193 0.51 -5.95 7.00
C LYS A 193 -0.16 -4.79 6.26
N MET A 194 -1.49 -4.64 6.38
CA MET A 194 -2.25 -3.52 5.82
C MET A 194 -1.78 -2.17 6.38
N LEU A 195 -1.66 -2.07 7.71
CA LEU A 195 -1.19 -0.86 8.40
C LEU A 195 0.30 -0.58 8.19
N ARG A 196 1.04 -1.58 7.68
CA ARG A 196 2.49 -1.54 7.52
C ARG A 196 3.21 -1.11 8.82
N MET A 197 2.83 -1.70 9.96
CA MET A 197 3.37 -1.32 11.28
C MET A 197 4.91 -1.36 11.36
N HIS A 198 5.57 -2.21 10.57
CA HIS A 198 7.03 -2.23 10.46
C HIS A 198 7.63 -0.89 9.97
N GLN A 199 6.87 -0.08 9.22
CA GLN A 199 7.28 1.26 8.77
C GLN A 199 7.12 2.32 9.87
N TRP A 200 6.33 2.07 10.91
CA TRP A 200 6.15 3.01 12.03
C TRP A 200 7.47 3.25 12.76
N LEU A 201 8.40 2.31 12.68
CA LEU A 201 9.75 2.45 13.21
C LEU A 201 10.47 3.71 12.71
N LYS A 202 10.16 4.18 11.49
CA LYS A 202 10.71 5.44 10.96
C LYS A 202 10.25 6.66 11.75
N ASN A 203 9.06 6.59 12.35
CA ASN A 203 8.51 7.66 13.17
C ASN A 203 9.19 7.72 14.55
N ALA A 204 10.07 6.77 14.90
CA ALA A 204 10.95 6.91 16.08
C ALA A 204 11.84 8.17 15.99
N LEU A 205 12.09 8.68 14.77
CA LEU A 205 12.79 9.95 14.54
C LEU A 205 12.10 11.17 15.17
N ILE A 206 10.79 11.07 15.50
CA ILE A 206 10.06 12.12 16.21
C ILE A 206 10.61 12.34 17.62
N ALA A 207 11.21 11.31 18.24
CA ALA A 207 11.80 11.45 19.57
C ALA A 207 13.19 12.11 19.56
N VAL A 208 13.80 12.33 18.39
CA VAL A 208 15.18 12.84 18.27
C VAL A 208 15.37 14.20 18.97
N PRO A 209 14.50 15.21 18.80
CA PRO A 209 14.67 16.50 19.48
C PRO A 209 14.65 16.39 21.01
N MET A 210 13.71 15.62 21.57
CA MET A 210 13.61 15.38 23.02
C MET A 210 14.87 14.67 23.58
N VAL A 211 15.42 13.72 22.82
CA VAL A 211 16.67 13.03 23.19
C VAL A 211 17.83 14.01 23.21
N LEU A 212 17.93 14.90 22.22
CA LEU A 212 19.04 15.85 22.12
C LEU A 212 18.95 17.01 23.12
N SER A 213 17.76 17.32 23.64
CA SER A 213 17.56 18.34 24.67
C SER A 213 17.79 17.84 26.10
N HIS A 214 18.20 16.58 26.28
CA HIS A 214 18.42 15.94 27.59
C HIS A 214 17.19 15.79 28.49
N GLU A 215 15.98 16.02 27.96
CA GLU A 215 14.71 15.98 28.71
C GLU A 215 14.11 14.55 28.78
N TYR A 216 14.96 13.55 28.98
CA TYR A 216 14.59 12.12 28.86
C TYR A 216 13.52 11.67 29.84
N PHE A 217 13.43 12.32 31.00
CA PHE A 217 12.57 11.93 32.11
C PHE A 217 11.35 12.85 32.26
N ASN A 218 11.15 13.80 31.35
CA ASN A 218 10.03 14.73 31.37
C ASN A 218 8.74 14.01 30.93
N PRO A 219 7.79 13.72 31.84
CA PRO A 219 6.61 12.92 31.49
C PRO A 219 5.72 13.59 30.44
N ASN A 220 5.68 14.92 30.42
CA ASN A 220 4.88 15.69 29.46
C ASN A 220 5.46 15.55 28.05
N MET A 221 6.78 15.72 27.88
CA MET A 221 7.43 15.58 26.57
C MET A 221 7.37 14.15 26.03
N ILE A 222 7.47 13.14 26.92
CA ILE A 222 7.27 11.74 26.55
C ILE A 222 5.85 11.54 26.02
N TRP A 223 4.84 12.09 26.70
CA TRP A 223 3.45 11.99 26.28
C TRP A 223 3.20 12.69 24.93
N GLU A 224 3.73 13.89 24.74
CA GLU A 224 3.68 14.64 23.48
C GLU A 224 4.35 13.86 22.33
N CYS A 225 5.53 13.28 22.58
CA CYS A 225 6.23 12.43 21.61
C CYS A 225 5.40 11.19 21.25
N LEU A 226 4.73 10.56 22.22
CA LEU A 226 3.86 9.40 21.98
C LEU A 226 2.63 9.78 21.15
N LEU A 227 1.97 10.89 21.46
CA LEU A 227 0.86 11.42 20.67
C LEU A 227 1.29 11.75 19.24
N ALA A 228 2.44 12.40 19.07
CA ALA A 228 3.02 12.73 17.77
C ALA A 228 3.35 11.47 16.98
N PHE A 229 3.92 10.45 17.63
CA PHE A 229 4.21 9.15 17.03
C PHE A 229 2.94 8.44 16.55
N VAL A 230 1.89 8.38 17.39
CA VAL A 230 0.61 7.77 17.01
C VAL A 230 -0.03 8.54 15.87
N SER A 231 -0.03 9.87 15.93
CA SER A 231 -0.56 10.75 14.89
C SER A 231 0.11 10.51 13.53
N PHE A 232 1.43 10.61 13.48
CA PHE A 232 2.21 10.36 12.25
C PHE A 232 2.05 8.93 11.75
N SER A 233 1.98 7.95 12.64
CA SER A 233 1.85 6.53 12.26
C SER A 233 0.47 6.23 11.66
N ALA A 234 -0.60 6.81 12.21
CA ALA A 234 -1.94 6.67 11.68
C ALA A 234 -2.07 7.33 10.29
N VAL A 235 -1.61 8.58 10.15
CA VAL A 235 -1.60 9.29 8.86
C VAL A 235 -0.73 8.59 7.82
N ALA A 236 0.47 8.13 8.20
CA ALA A 236 1.33 7.36 7.29
C ALA A 236 0.65 6.06 6.82
N SER A 237 -0.04 5.34 7.73
CA SER A 237 -0.79 4.13 7.39
C SER A 237 -1.92 4.40 6.40
N ALA A 238 -2.67 5.51 6.58
CA ALA A 238 -3.70 5.94 5.64
C ALA A 238 -3.13 6.19 4.23
N ILE A 239 -2.00 6.89 4.15
CA ILE A 239 -1.31 7.16 2.88
C ILE A 239 -0.80 5.85 2.25
N TYR A 240 -0.29 4.92 3.04
CA TYR A 240 0.14 3.62 2.53
C TYR A 240 -1.00 2.78 1.96
N ILE A 241 -2.18 2.79 2.60
CA ILE A 241 -3.37 2.11 2.08
C ILE A 241 -3.81 2.75 0.76
N LEU A 242 -3.86 4.08 0.71
CA LEU A 242 -4.20 4.81 -0.53
C LEU A 242 -3.23 4.47 -1.67
N ASN A 243 -1.93 4.39 -1.36
CA ASN A 243 -0.91 3.99 -2.33
C ASN A 243 -1.07 2.54 -2.80
N ASP A 244 -1.44 1.62 -1.91
CA ASP A 244 -1.73 0.23 -2.29
C ASP A 244 -2.89 0.13 -3.29
N PHE A 245 -3.88 1.04 -3.23
CA PHE A 245 -4.95 1.10 -4.23
C PHE A 245 -4.45 1.55 -5.60
N PHE A 246 -3.61 2.57 -5.65
CA PHE A 246 -3.03 3.04 -6.92
C PHE A 246 -2.05 2.05 -7.54
N ASP A 247 -1.39 1.22 -6.72
CA ASP A 247 -0.35 0.31 -7.18
C ASP A 247 -0.80 -1.16 -7.27
N LEU A 248 -2.11 -1.46 -7.18
CA LEU A 248 -2.68 -2.83 -7.25
C LEU A 248 -2.08 -3.69 -8.40
N ALA A 249 -2.18 -3.22 -9.64
CA ALA A 249 -1.71 -3.99 -10.81
C ALA A 249 -0.18 -4.22 -10.79
N LEU A 250 0.60 -3.24 -10.30
CA LEU A 250 2.05 -3.36 -10.18
C LEU A 250 2.43 -4.30 -9.04
N ASP A 251 1.74 -4.22 -7.91
CA ASP A 251 1.97 -5.06 -6.75
C ASP A 251 1.71 -6.53 -7.06
N ARG A 252 0.69 -6.85 -7.86
CA ARG A 252 0.36 -8.23 -8.27
C ARG A 252 1.43 -8.88 -9.15
N LYS A 253 2.13 -8.09 -9.97
CA LYS A 253 3.24 -8.56 -10.81
C LYS A 253 4.55 -8.74 -10.02
N HIS A 254 4.66 -8.15 -8.84
CA HIS A 254 5.89 -8.14 -8.08
C HIS A 254 6.06 -9.41 -7.19
N PRO A 255 7.25 -10.04 -7.15
CA PRO A 255 7.47 -11.32 -6.45
C PRO A 255 7.02 -11.34 -4.98
N THR A 256 7.38 -10.30 -4.21
CA THR A 256 7.03 -10.18 -2.78
C THR A 256 5.74 -9.40 -2.51
N LYS A 257 5.45 -8.33 -3.29
CA LYS A 257 4.30 -7.43 -3.05
C LYS A 257 2.95 -8.02 -3.50
N ARG A 258 2.93 -9.07 -4.33
CA ARG A 258 1.68 -9.77 -4.73
C ARG A 258 0.85 -10.28 -3.56
N SER A 259 1.51 -10.53 -2.44
CA SER A 259 0.89 -11.01 -1.20
C SER A 259 0.29 -9.89 -0.33
N ARG A 260 0.30 -8.63 -0.78
CA ARG A 260 -0.31 -7.51 -0.05
C ARG A 260 -1.83 -7.73 0.10
N PRO A 261 -2.45 -7.29 1.22
CA PRO A 261 -3.85 -7.60 1.50
C PRO A 261 -4.84 -7.17 0.40
N PHE A 262 -4.65 -5.99 -0.19
CA PHE A 262 -5.52 -5.52 -1.28
C PHE A 262 -5.16 -6.12 -2.64
N ALA A 263 -3.87 -6.29 -2.94
CA ALA A 263 -3.41 -6.90 -4.18
C ALA A 263 -3.90 -8.35 -4.33
N SER A 264 -3.88 -9.12 -3.24
CA SER A 264 -4.36 -10.51 -3.18
C SER A 264 -5.88 -10.66 -3.05
N GLY A 265 -6.62 -9.56 -2.82
CA GLY A 265 -8.06 -9.62 -2.54
C GLY A 265 -8.42 -10.17 -1.16
N ALA A 266 -7.47 -10.26 -0.23
CA ALA A 266 -7.72 -10.69 1.15
C ALA A 266 -8.52 -9.65 1.96
N LEU A 267 -8.39 -8.36 1.60
CA LEU A 267 -9.21 -7.26 2.13
C LEU A 267 -9.85 -6.51 0.98
N SER A 268 -11.10 -6.09 1.16
CA SER A 268 -11.85 -5.34 0.16
C SER A 268 -11.41 -3.86 0.13
N ILE A 269 -11.50 -3.23 -1.04
CA ILE A 269 -11.19 -1.81 -1.22
C ILE A 269 -12.12 -0.92 -0.36
N PRO A 270 -13.45 -1.17 -0.28
CA PRO A 270 -14.33 -0.42 0.61
C PRO A 270 -13.91 -0.45 2.09
N PHE A 271 -13.45 -1.60 2.58
CA PHE A 271 -12.91 -1.70 3.94
C PHE A 271 -11.67 -0.81 4.11
N GLY A 272 -10.75 -0.84 3.15
CA GLY A 272 -9.55 0.00 3.21
C GLY A 272 -9.86 1.51 3.13
N MET A 273 -10.88 1.94 2.36
CA MET A 273 -11.33 3.33 2.38
C MET A 273 -11.88 3.76 3.75
N GLY A 274 -12.67 2.89 4.39
CA GLY A 274 -13.12 3.12 5.77
C GLY A 274 -11.96 3.19 6.75
N ALA A 275 -10.95 2.34 6.58
CA ALA A 275 -9.73 2.37 7.38
C ALA A 275 -8.93 3.67 7.17
N ILE A 276 -8.81 4.18 5.94
CA ILE A 276 -8.17 5.48 5.65
C ILE A 276 -8.88 6.58 6.45
N ALA A 277 -10.21 6.67 6.36
CA ALA A 277 -10.98 7.70 7.06
C ALA A 277 -10.79 7.61 8.58
N ALA A 278 -10.86 6.40 9.15
CA ALA A 278 -10.64 6.17 10.57
C ALA A 278 -9.21 6.54 11.01
N LEU A 279 -8.19 6.15 10.25
CA LEU A 279 -6.78 6.45 10.55
C LEU A 279 -6.47 7.94 10.45
N LEU A 280 -7.03 8.65 9.46
CA LEU A 280 -6.90 10.11 9.36
C LEU A 280 -7.59 10.78 10.54
N ALA A 281 -8.79 10.33 10.94
CA ALA A 281 -9.49 10.87 12.10
C ALA A 281 -8.69 10.65 13.40
N ILE A 282 -8.14 9.45 13.61
CA ILE A 282 -7.26 9.16 14.75
C ILE A 282 -6.01 10.05 14.72
N GLY A 283 -5.39 10.19 13.55
CA GLY A 283 -4.18 10.98 13.39
C GLY A 283 -4.38 12.46 13.71
N ILE A 284 -5.46 13.04 13.18
CA ILE A 284 -5.84 14.43 13.44
C ILE A 284 -6.27 14.60 14.90
N ALA A 285 -7.10 13.70 15.44
CA ALA A 285 -7.55 13.78 16.83
C ALA A 285 -6.38 13.75 17.81
N ALA A 286 -5.39 12.87 17.61
CA ALA A 286 -4.16 12.86 18.40
C ALA A 286 -3.35 14.16 18.23
N GLY A 287 -3.28 14.70 17.01
CA GLY A 287 -2.60 15.96 16.72
C GLY A 287 -3.26 17.20 17.31
N LEU A 288 -4.58 17.19 17.57
CA LEU A 288 -5.29 18.31 18.22
C LEU A 288 -4.91 18.50 19.70
N PHE A 289 -4.29 17.50 20.32
CA PHE A 289 -3.73 17.60 21.68
C PHE A 289 -2.28 18.14 21.69
N LEU A 290 -1.74 18.48 20.52
CA LEU A 290 -0.39 19.00 20.33
C LEU A 290 -0.44 20.46 19.86
N PRO A 291 0.68 21.20 19.91
CA PRO A 291 0.75 22.56 19.40
C PRO A 291 0.30 22.68 17.93
N ILE A 292 -0.23 23.84 17.54
CA ILE A 292 -0.75 24.07 16.18
C ILE A 292 0.34 23.93 15.10
N GLU A 293 1.58 24.20 15.47
CA GLU A 293 2.78 24.02 14.67
C GLU A 293 2.92 22.56 14.22
N PHE A 294 2.65 21.60 15.12
CA PHE A 294 2.68 20.18 14.80
C PHE A 294 1.65 19.82 13.71
N LEU A 295 0.44 20.38 13.79
CA LEU A 295 -0.59 20.17 12.76
C LEU A 295 -0.17 20.74 11.41
N GLY A 296 0.52 21.88 11.40
CA GLY A 296 1.15 22.44 10.20
C GLY A 296 2.18 21.49 9.60
N VAL A 297 3.07 20.91 10.42
CA VAL A 297 4.07 19.93 9.97
C VAL A 297 3.40 18.65 9.46
N LEU A 298 2.35 18.16 10.13
CA LEU A 298 1.58 16.99 9.72
C LEU A 298 0.86 17.21 8.38
N ALA A 299 0.28 18.40 8.18
CA ALA A 299 -0.33 18.78 6.91
C ALA A 299 0.71 18.84 5.78
N GLY A 300 1.87 19.46 6.03
CA GLY A 300 3.01 19.47 5.11
C GLY A 300 3.49 18.05 4.76
N TYR A 301 3.61 17.18 5.76
CA TYR A 301 3.94 15.77 5.57
C TYR A 301 2.93 15.06 4.66
N LEU A 302 1.63 15.28 4.86
CA LEU A 302 0.57 14.69 4.04
C LEU A 302 0.66 15.17 2.59
N VAL A 303 0.85 16.48 2.37
CA VAL A 303 1.00 17.07 1.03
C VAL A 303 2.23 16.49 0.32
N VAL A 304 3.40 16.52 0.96
CA VAL A 304 4.65 16.05 0.34
C VAL A 304 4.61 14.55 0.08
N THR A 305 4.06 13.74 0.99
CA THR A 305 3.97 12.29 0.79
C THR A 305 2.97 11.92 -0.32
N THR A 306 1.88 12.69 -0.44
CA THR A 306 0.91 12.52 -1.54
C THR A 306 1.53 12.93 -2.87
N ALA A 307 2.17 14.10 -2.95
CA ALA A 307 2.90 14.57 -4.13
C ALA A 307 4.00 13.58 -4.55
N TYR A 308 4.73 13.04 -3.57
CA TYR A 308 5.72 11.99 -3.82
C TYR A 308 5.11 10.78 -4.52
N SER A 309 3.97 10.31 -4.03
CA SER A 309 3.33 9.10 -4.53
C SER A 309 2.75 9.26 -5.93
N LEU A 310 2.26 10.45 -6.26
CA LEU A 310 1.66 10.78 -7.55
C LEU A 310 2.70 11.11 -8.63
N SER A 311 3.67 11.98 -8.32
CA SER A 311 4.58 12.56 -9.30
C SER A 311 6.06 12.44 -8.93
N PHE A 312 6.50 12.88 -7.74
CA PHE A 312 7.95 13.05 -7.49
C PHE A 312 8.71 11.73 -7.54
N LYS A 313 8.09 10.59 -7.21
CA LYS A 313 8.72 9.27 -7.30
C LYS A 313 9.25 8.93 -8.70
N ARG A 314 8.73 9.60 -9.74
CA ARG A 314 9.09 9.38 -11.15
C ARG A 314 10.20 10.33 -11.65
N MET A 315 10.51 11.38 -10.89
CA MET A 315 11.49 12.40 -11.27
C MET A 315 12.88 12.00 -10.76
N LEU A 316 13.89 12.11 -11.63
CA LEU A 316 15.29 11.80 -11.30
C LEU A 316 15.78 12.72 -10.17
N LEU A 317 16.41 12.14 -9.14
CA LEU A 317 16.94 12.78 -7.91
C LEU A 317 15.91 13.46 -6.99
N VAL A 318 14.83 14.02 -7.54
CA VAL A 318 13.76 14.63 -6.73
C VAL A 318 13.15 13.59 -5.79
N ASP A 319 13.09 12.32 -6.17
CA ASP A 319 12.57 11.27 -5.30
C ASP A 319 13.44 11.05 -4.04
N VAL A 320 14.78 10.96 -4.17
CA VAL A 320 15.70 10.78 -3.04
C VAL A 320 15.81 12.03 -2.17
N LEU A 321 15.78 13.22 -2.77
CA LEU A 321 15.74 14.48 -2.04
C LEU A 321 14.44 14.60 -1.23
N THR A 322 13.30 14.22 -1.83
CA THR A 322 12.02 14.18 -1.13
C THR A 322 12.04 13.15 -0.01
N LEU A 323 12.61 11.96 -0.22
CA LEU A 323 12.74 10.95 0.84
C LEU A 323 13.58 11.46 2.00
N ALA A 324 14.71 12.12 1.73
CA ALA A 324 15.53 12.75 2.76
C ALA A 324 14.74 13.81 3.54
N GLY A 325 14.04 14.70 2.83
CA GLY A 325 13.16 15.70 3.43
C GLY A 325 12.05 15.09 4.28
N LEU A 326 11.41 14.01 3.83
CA LEU A 326 10.37 13.30 4.59
C LEU A 326 10.91 12.67 5.88
N TYR A 327 12.17 12.21 5.91
CA TYR A 327 12.81 11.77 7.15
C TYR A 327 13.10 12.96 8.07
N THR A 328 13.63 14.06 7.55
CA THR A 328 13.88 15.30 8.31
C THR A 328 12.59 15.91 8.88
N ILE A 329 11.47 15.86 8.14
CA ILE A 329 10.15 16.33 8.60
C ILE A 329 9.70 15.60 9.87
N ARG A 330 10.12 14.34 10.11
CA ARG A 330 9.80 13.63 11.35
C ARG A 330 10.52 14.23 12.55
N VAL A 331 11.78 14.66 12.36
CA VAL A 331 12.54 15.39 13.39
C VAL A 331 11.86 16.73 13.67
N LEU A 332 11.46 17.46 12.63
CA LEU A 332 10.69 18.71 12.77
C LEU A 332 9.34 18.50 13.46
N ALA A 333 8.66 17.38 13.21
CA ALA A 333 7.42 17.06 13.87
C ALA A 333 7.61 16.80 15.37
N GLY A 334 8.70 16.12 15.75
CA GLY A 334 9.09 15.99 17.16
C GLY A 334 9.27 17.33 17.84
N ALA A 335 10.03 18.21 17.21
CA ALA A 335 10.32 19.54 17.71
C ALA A 335 9.06 20.39 17.88
N ALA A 336 8.19 20.38 16.85
CA ALA A 336 6.91 21.08 16.90
C ALA A 336 5.94 20.49 17.93
N ALA A 337 6.04 19.20 18.25
CA ALA A 337 5.22 18.56 19.28
C ALA A 337 5.69 18.90 20.69
N THR A 338 7.00 18.93 20.92
CA THR A 338 7.60 19.11 22.26
C THR A 338 8.06 20.54 22.56
N GLY A 339 7.92 21.46 21.61
CA GLY A 339 8.39 22.84 21.74
C GLY A 339 9.92 22.99 21.80
N VAL A 340 10.68 21.97 21.36
CA VAL A 340 12.15 22.00 21.38
C VAL A 340 12.65 22.65 20.10
N ASP A 341 13.50 23.67 20.23
CA ASP A 341 14.13 24.31 19.08
C ASP A 341 15.12 23.38 18.39
N VAL A 342 15.04 23.36 17.06
CA VAL A 342 15.95 22.58 16.23
C VAL A 342 17.04 23.48 15.68
N SER A 343 18.30 23.09 15.92
CA SER A 343 19.43 23.81 15.35
C SER A 343 19.51 23.62 13.84
N PHE A 344 19.95 24.67 13.13
CA PHE A 344 20.25 24.59 11.69
C PHE A 344 21.21 23.43 11.37
N TRP A 345 22.20 23.23 12.22
CA TRP A 345 23.19 22.15 12.10
C TRP A 345 22.55 20.75 12.18
N LEU A 346 21.59 20.53 13.07
CA LEU A 346 20.88 19.25 13.17
C LEU A 346 20.07 18.96 11.90
N LEU A 347 19.45 19.98 11.30
CA LEU A 347 18.73 19.83 10.03
C LEU A 347 19.67 19.55 8.87
N ALA A 348 20.78 20.30 8.78
CA ALA A 348 21.80 20.08 7.75
C ALA A 348 22.37 18.66 7.84
N PHE A 349 22.73 18.20 9.05
CA PHE A 349 23.15 16.82 9.31
C PHE A 349 22.10 15.82 8.83
N SER A 350 20.85 16.00 9.28
CA SER A 350 19.74 15.11 8.97
C SER A 350 19.51 14.97 7.47
N ILE A 351 19.55 16.09 6.72
CA ILE A 351 19.37 16.08 5.26
C ILE A 351 20.44 15.23 4.58
N PHE A 352 21.73 15.43 4.88
CA PHE A 352 22.81 14.65 4.26
C PHE A 352 22.78 13.18 4.69
N PHE A 353 22.53 12.92 5.97
CA PHE A 353 22.44 11.56 6.50
C PHE A 353 21.29 10.79 5.83
N PHE A 354 20.09 11.36 5.80
CA PHE A 354 18.94 10.71 5.19
C PHE A 354 19.01 10.67 3.66
N LEU A 355 19.68 11.63 3.01
CA LEU A 355 19.96 11.57 1.58
C LEU A 355 20.87 10.37 1.25
N SER A 356 21.92 10.14 2.05
CA SER A 356 22.75 8.95 1.90
C SER A 356 21.91 7.67 1.99
N LEU A 357 21.07 7.54 3.03
CA LEU A 357 20.20 6.36 3.19
C LEU A 357 19.14 6.24 2.09
N ALA A 358 18.61 7.35 1.56
CA ALA A 358 17.69 7.34 0.43
C ALA A 358 18.38 6.85 -0.86
N LEU A 359 19.62 7.28 -1.10
CA LEU A 359 20.45 6.85 -2.23
C LEU A 359 20.82 5.37 -2.13
N VAL A 360 21.15 4.88 -0.92
CA VAL A 360 21.32 3.43 -0.67
C VAL A 360 20.09 2.64 -1.15
N LYS A 361 18.90 3.12 -0.78
CA LYS A 361 17.64 2.47 -1.18
C LYS A 361 17.45 2.45 -2.70
N ARG A 362 17.91 3.47 -3.43
CA ARG A 362 17.86 3.48 -4.90
C ARG A 362 18.92 2.56 -5.49
N PHE A 363 20.13 2.56 -4.95
CA PHE A 363 21.22 1.70 -5.35
C PHE A 363 20.83 0.21 -5.28
N VAL A 364 20.24 -0.22 -4.15
CA VAL A 364 19.76 -1.60 -3.99
C VAL A 364 18.63 -1.93 -4.98
N GLU A 365 17.69 -1.00 -5.22
CA GLU A 365 16.59 -1.21 -6.19
C GLU A 365 17.12 -1.34 -7.62
N LEU A 366 18.10 -0.53 -8.00
CA LEU A 366 18.77 -0.59 -9.31
C LEU A 366 19.48 -1.93 -9.54
N ARG A 367 20.13 -2.47 -8.51
CA ARG A 367 20.87 -3.71 -8.66
C ARG A 367 20.00 -4.97 -8.61
N THR A 368 18.90 -4.92 -7.86
CA THR A 368 17.99 -6.07 -7.69
C THR A 368 16.91 -6.17 -8.77
N THR A 369 16.65 -5.09 -9.51
CA THR A 369 15.66 -5.07 -10.58
C THR A 369 16.32 -5.41 -11.91
N ALA A 370 15.86 -6.45 -12.58
CA ALA A 370 16.26 -6.72 -13.96
C ALA A 370 15.62 -5.67 -14.89
N ILE A 371 16.43 -4.80 -15.47
CA ILE A 371 15.99 -3.70 -16.34
C ILE A 371 16.61 -3.94 -17.73
N PRO A 372 15.81 -3.95 -18.81
CA PRO A 372 16.36 -4.00 -20.16
C PRO A 372 17.30 -2.82 -20.44
N PRO A 373 18.37 -2.99 -21.23
CA PRO A 373 19.30 -1.91 -21.56
C PRO A 373 18.58 -0.68 -22.14
N GLY A 374 18.89 0.52 -21.64
CA GLY A 374 18.28 1.79 -22.09
C GLY A 374 16.89 2.10 -21.53
N GLU A 375 16.23 1.12 -20.89
CA GLU A 375 14.96 1.32 -20.21
C GLU A 375 15.13 1.84 -18.77
N ARG A 376 14.02 2.35 -18.20
CA ARG A 376 13.98 2.85 -16.83
C ARG A 376 13.30 1.85 -15.92
N ILE A 377 13.62 1.90 -14.64
CA ILE A 377 12.82 1.20 -13.63
C ILE A 377 11.36 1.66 -13.74
N ALA A 378 10.43 0.70 -13.79
CA ALA A 378 9.00 0.98 -13.88
C ALA A 378 8.53 1.96 -12.79
N GLY A 379 8.09 3.15 -13.21
CA GLY A 379 7.61 4.20 -12.30
C GLY A 379 8.70 5.05 -11.64
N ARG A 380 9.95 4.96 -12.09
CA ARG A 380 11.12 5.71 -11.59
C ARG A 380 11.90 6.37 -12.73
N GLY A 381 12.67 7.41 -12.38
CA GLY A 381 13.50 8.16 -13.32
C GLY A 381 14.90 7.60 -13.58
N TYR A 382 15.23 6.41 -13.04
CA TYR A 382 16.58 5.84 -13.03
C TYR A 382 16.74 4.70 -14.04
N ARG A 383 17.98 4.54 -14.51
CA ARG A 383 18.44 3.44 -15.34
C ARG A 383 19.60 2.70 -14.68
N THR A 384 19.89 1.49 -15.16
CA THR A 384 21.01 0.67 -14.65
C THR A 384 22.35 1.40 -14.71
N GLU A 385 22.57 2.25 -15.71
CA GLU A 385 23.83 3.00 -15.86
C GLU A 385 24.05 4.04 -14.75
N ASP A 386 22.99 4.49 -14.08
CA ASP A 386 23.07 5.49 -13.00
C ASP A 386 23.63 4.91 -11.69
N GLN A 387 23.78 3.58 -11.60
CA GLN A 387 24.11 2.88 -10.36
C GLN A 387 25.39 3.39 -9.69
N GLU A 388 26.45 3.66 -10.47
CA GLU A 388 27.73 4.12 -9.93
C GLU A 388 27.65 5.55 -9.40
N ILE A 389 27.02 6.46 -10.17
CA ILE A 389 26.82 7.85 -9.75
C ILE A 389 25.97 7.90 -8.47
N VAL A 390 24.91 7.09 -8.38
CA VAL A 390 24.08 7.00 -7.18
C VAL A 390 24.88 6.53 -5.96
N ALA A 391 25.80 5.57 -6.15
CA ALA A 391 26.68 5.11 -5.08
C ALA A 391 27.68 6.19 -4.63
N GLN A 392 28.31 6.88 -5.58
CA GLN A 392 29.28 7.94 -5.29
C GLN A 392 28.62 9.13 -4.58
N ALA A 393 27.47 9.59 -5.06
CA ALA A 393 26.69 10.66 -4.43
C ALA A 393 26.25 10.28 -3.00
N GLY A 394 25.90 9.01 -2.81
CA GLY A 394 25.48 8.48 -1.53
C GLY A 394 26.60 8.41 -0.50
N MET A 395 27.79 7.96 -0.92
CA MET A 395 29.00 8.00 -0.10
C MET A 395 29.42 9.44 0.21
N ALA A 396 29.40 10.34 -0.77
CA ALA A 396 29.69 11.76 -0.55
C ALA A 396 28.74 12.37 0.48
N SER A 397 27.43 12.04 0.40
CA SER A 397 26.44 12.49 1.39
C SER A 397 26.71 11.94 2.80
N ALA A 398 27.18 10.69 2.91
CA ALA A 398 27.56 10.11 4.20
C ALA A 398 28.73 10.86 4.83
N PHE A 399 29.80 11.11 4.07
CA PHE A 399 30.95 11.89 4.54
C PHE A 399 30.56 13.33 4.90
N SER A 400 29.74 13.99 4.08
CA SER A 400 29.21 15.33 4.39
C SER A 400 28.41 15.35 5.69
N SER A 401 27.59 14.32 5.97
CA SER A 401 26.85 14.24 7.23
C SER A 401 27.79 14.14 8.43
N ALA A 402 28.83 13.30 8.36
CA ALA A 402 29.82 13.18 9.43
C ALA A 402 30.61 14.48 9.63
N LEU A 403 30.97 15.17 8.55
CA LEU A 403 31.65 16.46 8.61
C LEU A 403 30.77 17.54 9.25
N VAL A 404 29.51 17.64 8.83
CA VAL A 404 28.55 18.60 9.41
C VAL A 404 28.34 18.33 10.90
N LEU A 405 28.26 17.06 11.30
CA LEU A 405 28.18 16.67 12.71
C LEU A 405 29.43 17.07 13.50
N ALA A 406 30.63 16.85 12.94
CA ALA A 406 31.88 17.27 13.57
C ALA A 406 31.97 18.80 13.74
N LEU A 407 31.53 19.57 12.73
CA LEU A 407 31.46 21.03 12.81
C LEU A 407 30.44 21.51 13.86
N TYR A 408 29.31 20.82 13.97
CA TYR A 408 28.31 21.11 14.99
C TYR A 408 28.86 20.90 16.41
N MET A 409 29.62 19.81 16.63
CA MET A 409 30.21 19.52 17.93
C MET A 409 31.20 20.58 18.41
N ASP A 410 31.83 21.29 17.48
CA ASP A 410 32.74 22.39 17.81
C ASP A 410 32.02 23.73 18.01
N SER A 411 30.70 23.78 17.81
CA SER A 411 29.93 25.01 17.89
C SER A 411 29.75 25.53 19.32
N PRO A 412 29.59 26.86 19.52
CA PRO A 412 29.36 27.44 20.84
C PRO A 412 28.15 26.84 21.58
N ALA A 413 27.05 26.59 20.87
CA ALA A 413 25.83 26.03 21.43
C ALA A 413 26.04 24.65 22.06
N VAL A 414 26.91 23.83 21.47
CA VAL A 414 27.22 22.50 22.02
C VAL A 414 28.14 22.61 23.24
N ARG A 415 29.08 23.56 23.24
CA ARG A 415 29.95 23.81 24.40
C ARG A 415 29.18 24.35 25.61
N GLU A 416 28.06 25.02 25.39
CA GLU A 416 27.15 25.45 26.46
C GLU A 416 26.29 24.30 27.00
N LEU A 417 25.86 23.38 26.14
CA LEU A 417 24.96 22.29 26.51
C LEU A 417 25.69 21.08 27.14
N TYR A 418 26.96 20.88 26.80
CA TYR A 418 27.77 19.72 27.25
C TYR A 418 28.96 20.19 28.10
N PRO A 419 29.05 19.82 29.40
CA PRO A 419 30.21 20.11 30.25
C PRO A 419 31.53 19.56 29.70
N HIS A 420 31.46 18.43 28.99
CA HIS A 420 32.62 17.73 28.43
C HIS A 420 32.46 17.47 26.91
N PRO A 421 32.58 18.49 26.04
CA PRO A 421 32.33 18.37 24.60
C PRO A 421 33.26 17.39 23.86
N TRP A 422 34.43 17.07 24.41
CA TRP A 422 35.31 16.06 23.80
C TRP A 422 34.73 14.64 23.88
N LEU A 423 33.83 14.35 24.84
CA LEU A 423 33.20 13.04 24.98
C LEU A 423 32.18 12.75 23.88
N ILE A 424 31.58 13.78 23.29
CA ILE A 424 30.63 13.63 22.18
C ILE A 424 31.32 13.59 20.80
N TRP A 425 32.58 14.03 20.70
CA TRP A 425 33.34 14.02 19.44
C TRP A 425 33.37 12.65 18.72
N PRO A 426 33.49 11.49 19.42
CA PRO A 426 33.41 10.16 18.81
C PRO A 426 32.11 9.85 18.04
N LEU A 427 31.03 10.61 18.24
CA LEU A 427 29.79 10.43 17.48
C LEU A 427 29.98 10.64 15.97
N ALA A 428 30.86 11.57 15.55
CA ALA A 428 31.15 11.80 14.14
C ALA A 428 31.76 10.55 13.43
N PRO A 429 32.87 9.96 13.92
CA PRO A 429 33.39 8.72 13.34
C PRO A 429 32.44 7.52 13.52
N ILE A 430 31.61 7.48 14.58
CA ILE A 430 30.57 6.45 14.77
C ILE A 430 29.53 6.51 13.64
N VAL A 431 28.99 7.70 13.35
CA VAL A 431 28.03 7.89 12.26
C VAL A 431 28.66 7.58 10.90
N LEU A 432 29.92 7.99 10.70
CA LEU A 432 30.65 7.65 9.48
C LEU A 432 30.81 6.14 9.32
N TYR A 433 31.22 5.42 10.38
CA TYR A 433 31.31 3.96 10.35
C TYR A 433 29.96 3.31 10.01
N LEU A 434 28.87 3.74 10.66
CA LEU A 434 27.53 3.21 10.40
C LEU A 434 27.12 3.38 8.93
N THR A 435 27.27 4.59 8.40
CA THR A 435 26.90 4.90 7.02
C THR A 435 27.79 4.17 6.00
N MET A 436 29.11 4.13 6.22
CA MET A 436 30.04 3.36 5.39
C MET A 436 29.71 1.87 5.40
N ARG A 437 29.42 1.29 6.57
CA ARG A 437 29.03 -0.12 6.70
C ARG A 437 27.75 -0.40 5.92
N VAL A 438 26.74 0.46 6.02
CA VAL A 438 25.49 0.33 5.24
C VAL A 438 25.79 0.30 3.74
N TRP A 439 26.67 1.18 3.23
CA TRP A 439 27.07 1.17 1.82
C TRP A 439 27.87 -0.08 1.40
N ILE A 440 28.75 -0.60 2.26
CA ILE A 440 29.49 -1.84 2.01
C ILE A 440 28.52 -3.02 1.91
N LEU A 441 27.58 -3.15 2.87
CA LEU A 441 26.56 -4.19 2.85
C LEU A 441 25.61 -4.03 1.67
N ALA A 442 25.28 -2.78 1.31
CA ALA A 442 24.55 -2.48 0.09
C ALA A 442 25.29 -3.11 -1.07
N ARG A 443 26.57 -2.80 -1.28
CA ARG A 443 27.41 -3.33 -2.38
C ARG A 443 27.53 -4.85 -2.43
N ARG A 444 27.43 -5.55 -1.30
CA ARG A 444 27.51 -7.02 -1.19
C ARG A 444 26.18 -7.77 -1.37
N ASP A 445 25.09 -7.08 -1.72
CA ASP A 445 23.75 -7.68 -1.77
C ASP A 445 23.21 -8.16 -0.42
N GLU A 446 23.78 -7.68 0.69
CA GLU A 446 23.38 -8.08 2.05
C GLU A 446 22.31 -7.14 2.66
N MET A 447 21.81 -6.17 1.90
CA MET A 447 20.79 -5.23 2.36
C MET A 447 19.48 -5.40 1.60
N HIS A 448 18.49 -5.94 2.31
CA HIS A 448 17.16 -6.23 1.77
C HIS A 448 16.07 -5.31 2.34
N ASP A 449 16.33 -4.72 3.50
CA ASP A 449 15.40 -3.85 4.20
C ASP A 449 15.65 -2.36 3.88
N ASP A 450 14.70 -1.52 4.28
CA ASP A 450 14.89 -0.06 4.25
C ASP A 450 16.07 0.31 5.18
N PRO A 451 17.04 1.14 4.74
CA PRO A 451 18.29 1.36 5.50
C PRO A 451 18.08 1.90 6.91
N VAL A 452 17.05 2.72 7.13
CA VAL A 452 16.69 3.21 8.46
C VAL A 452 16.22 2.07 9.36
N VAL A 453 15.37 1.19 8.83
CA VAL A 453 14.88 0.01 9.55
C VAL A 453 16.02 -0.98 9.83
N PHE A 454 16.95 -1.12 8.87
CA PHE A 454 18.15 -1.93 9.03
C PHE A 454 19.01 -1.45 10.20
N ILE A 455 19.35 -0.16 10.26
CA ILE A 455 20.16 0.41 11.36
C ILE A 455 19.51 0.13 12.73
N ILE A 456 18.18 0.22 12.82
CA ILE A 456 17.48 0.03 14.09
C ILE A 456 17.36 -1.45 14.50
N ARG A 457 17.34 -2.39 13.54
CA ARG A 457 17.16 -3.83 13.82
C ARG A 457 18.46 -4.63 13.87
N ASP A 458 19.49 -4.21 13.14
CA ASP A 458 20.76 -4.93 13.07
C ASP A 458 21.54 -4.77 14.37
N TRP A 459 21.84 -5.89 15.02
CA TRP A 459 22.46 -5.91 16.35
C TRP A 459 23.83 -5.18 16.40
N ARG A 460 24.62 -5.23 15.33
CA ARG A 460 25.91 -4.51 15.27
C ARG A 460 25.68 -3.00 15.21
N SER A 461 24.70 -2.56 14.43
CA SER A 461 24.28 -1.16 14.38
C SER A 461 23.74 -0.70 15.74
N GLN A 462 22.95 -1.53 16.42
CA GLN A 462 22.44 -1.24 17.76
C GLN A 462 23.56 -1.06 18.80
N ILE A 463 24.59 -1.92 18.79
CA ILE A 463 25.75 -1.76 19.68
C ILE A 463 26.44 -0.42 19.43
N VAL A 464 26.68 -0.08 18.17
CA VAL A 464 27.37 1.17 17.80
C VAL A 464 26.53 2.41 18.14
N VAL A 465 25.22 2.35 17.93
CA VAL A 465 24.27 3.39 18.37
C VAL A 465 24.25 3.49 19.90
N ALA A 466 24.28 2.37 20.63
CA ALA A 466 24.32 2.36 22.09
C ALA A 466 25.62 2.98 22.63
N ILE A 467 26.77 2.67 22.02
CA ILE A 467 28.05 3.32 22.34
C ILE A 467 27.94 4.85 22.13
N GLY A 468 27.36 5.27 21.01
CA GLY A 468 27.09 6.69 20.76
C GLY A 468 26.17 7.32 21.81
N ALA A 469 25.09 6.64 22.19
CA ALA A 469 24.18 7.10 23.23
C ALA A 469 24.88 7.23 24.59
N VAL A 470 25.78 6.30 24.95
CA VAL A 470 26.60 6.40 26.16
C VAL A 470 27.49 7.64 26.12
N PHE A 471 28.15 7.94 25.00
CA PHE A 471 28.96 9.15 24.85
C PHE A 471 28.11 10.43 24.95
N LEU A 472 26.91 10.42 24.38
CA LEU A 472 25.99 11.55 24.43
C LEU A 472 25.51 11.81 25.86
N VAL A 473 25.10 10.76 26.59
CA VAL A 473 24.74 10.88 28.01
C VAL A 473 25.96 11.32 28.83
N ALA A 474 27.09 10.63 28.72
CA ALA A 474 28.30 10.95 29.50
C ALA A 474 28.84 12.36 29.25
N GLY A 475 28.65 12.92 28.05
CA GLY A 475 29.05 14.29 27.76
C GLY A 475 28.14 15.34 28.40
N GLY A 476 26.88 15.00 28.68
CA GLY A 476 25.86 15.91 29.21
C GLY A 476 25.74 15.92 30.74
N TRP A 477 26.48 15.04 31.43
CA TRP A 477 26.55 14.94 32.89
C TRP A 477 27.90 15.37 33.45
#